data_AF-A0A847KYZ4-F1
#
_entry.id   AF-A0A847KYZ4-F1
#
_cell.length_a   1.000
_cell.length_b   1.000
_cell.length_c   1.000
_cell.angle_alpha   90.00
_cell.angle_beta   90.00
_cell.angle_gamma   90.00
#
_symmetry.space_group_name_H-M   'P 1'
#
loop_
_entity.id
_entity.type
_entity.pdbx_description
1 polymer ?
#
loop_
_entity_poly.entity_id
_entity_poly.type
_entity_poly.pdbx_seq_one_letter_code
_entity_poly.pdbx_strand_id
1 'polypeptide(L)'
;MTTGRVRGRKYLILSILGFLISSSTFFLVPFASFEKGGIAQKLAYTIGIAFWIGILAAVIFTMLLSSLRSKEEKKEKNKRKSHSKIGLVKFFSNKIAKTFDIIFMVSLAGQVIVLIIGAHIMVEVTILFLLVFSFEMHCIFNGKNYSYIIKHKENNK
;
A
#
# COMPACT_ATOMS: atom_id res chain seq x y z
N MET A 1 3.23 -28.20 -1.69
CA MET A 1 3.04 -26.73 -1.57
C MET A 1 2.62 -26.20 -2.94
N THR A 2 1.39 -25.72 -3.13
CA THR A 2 0.88 -25.34 -4.46
C THR A 2 1.63 -24.12 -5.01
N THR A 3 2.12 -24.21 -6.25
CA THR A 3 2.94 -23.20 -6.94
C THR A 3 2.29 -21.81 -6.98
N GLY A 4 0.95 -21.77 -6.96
CA GLY A 4 0.14 -20.54 -6.86
C GLY A 4 0.34 -19.78 -5.54
N ARG A 5 0.44 -20.46 -4.39
CA ARG A 5 0.62 -19.81 -3.07
C ARG A 5 1.93 -19.02 -3.00
N VAL A 6 3.03 -19.63 -3.43
CA VAL A 6 4.36 -18.99 -3.44
C VAL A 6 4.32 -17.75 -4.33
N ARG A 7 3.69 -17.86 -5.49
CA ARG A 7 3.51 -16.74 -6.43
C ARG A 7 2.65 -15.63 -5.84
N GLY A 8 1.54 -15.95 -5.19
CA GLY A 8 0.66 -14.97 -4.54
C GLY A 8 1.35 -14.19 -3.42
N ARG A 9 2.14 -14.87 -2.57
CA ARG A 9 2.96 -14.20 -1.54
C ARG A 9 3.99 -13.26 -2.15
N LYS A 10 4.66 -13.67 -3.23
CA LYS A 10 5.60 -12.81 -3.96
C LYS A 10 4.91 -11.54 -4.46
N TYR A 11 3.75 -11.65 -5.10
CA TYR A 11 2.98 -10.48 -5.56
C TYR A 11 2.55 -9.56 -4.42
N LEU A 12 2.13 -10.12 -3.27
CA LEU A 12 1.81 -9.32 -2.09
C LEU A 12 3.02 -8.52 -1.60
N ILE A 13 4.19 -9.17 -1.45
CA ILE A 13 5.41 -8.51 -0.98
C ILE A 13 5.85 -7.43 -1.97
N LEU A 14 5.85 -7.72 -3.27
CA LEU A 14 6.21 -6.75 -4.30
C LEU A 14 5.26 -5.55 -4.31
N SER A 15 3.96 -5.77 -4.04
CA SER A 15 3.01 -4.67 -3.88
C SER A 15 3.32 -3.80 -2.67
N ILE A 16 3.62 -4.41 -1.51
CA ILE A 16 3.98 -3.67 -0.30
C ILE A 16 5.27 -2.87 -0.52
N LEU A 17 6.26 -3.45 -1.20
CA LEU A 17 7.51 -2.75 -1.53
C LEU A 17 7.27 -1.56 -2.47
N GLY A 18 6.43 -1.70 -3.49
CA GLY A 18 6.10 -0.60 -4.39
C GLY A 18 5.43 0.57 -3.65
N PHE A 19 4.48 0.26 -2.76
CA PHE A 19 3.83 1.26 -1.89
C PHE A 19 4.80 1.89 -0.89
N LEU A 20 5.69 1.09 -0.28
CA LEU A 20 6.74 1.60 0.60
C LEU A 20 7.70 2.55 -0.14
N ILE A 21 8.14 2.19 -1.35
CA ILE A 21 9.00 3.04 -2.17
C ILE A 21 8.28 4.36 -2.49
N SER A 22 7.02 4.27 -2.92
CA SER A 22 6.22 5.44 -3.26
C SER A 22 6.03 6.38 -2.06
N SER A 23 5.53 5.87 -0.94
CA SER A 23 5.37 6.69 0.28
C SER A 23 6.71 7.26 0.78
N SER A 24 7.81 6.50 0.70
CA SER A 24 9.13 6.97 1.15
C SER A 24 9.66 8.16 0.36
N THR A 25 9.13 8.45 -0.84
CA THR A 25 9.57 9.61 -1.62
C THR A 25 9.28 10.94 -0.91
N PHE A 26 8.32 10.99 0.03
CA PHE A 26 8.00 12.20 0.79
C PHE A 26 9.19 12.73 1.61
N PHE A 27 10.09 11.85 2.08
CA PHE A 27 11.29 12.29 2.81
C PHE A 27 12.27 13.09 1.93
N LEU A 28 12.18 12.95 0.60
CA LEU A 28 13.04 13.66 -0.33
C LEU A 28 12.45 15.01 -0.76
N VAL A 29 11.14 15.22 -0.56
CA VAL A 29 10.43 16.45 -0.95
C VAL A 29 11.06 17.73 -0.37
N PRO A 30 11.50 17.80 0.90
CA PRO A 30 12.08 19.03 1.46
C PRO A 30 13.37 19.50 0.75
N PHE A 31 14.04 18.61 0.02
CA PHE A 31 15.27 18.90 -0.71
C PHE A 31 15.03 19.26 -2.18
N ALA A 32 13.79 19.14 -2.65
CA ALA A 32 13.41 19.38 -4.03
C ALA A 32 12.76 20.75 -4.21
N SER A 33 12.98 21.38 -5.36
CA SER A 33 12.37 22.68 -5.67
C SER A 33 12.25 22.87 -7.19
N PHE A 34 11.06 23.23 -7.66
CA PHE A 34 10.83 23.57 -9.07
C PHE A 34 11.32 24.96 -9.45
N GLU A 35 11.54 25.84 -8.46
CA GLU A 35 11.88 27.25 -8.68
C GLU A 35 13.39 27.49 -8.81
N LYS A 36 14.21 26.72 -8.10
CA LYS A 36 15.66 26.97 -7.98
C LYS A 36 16.50 26.50 -9.19
N GLY A 37 15.88 25.89 -10.19
CA GLY A 37 16.58 25.26 -11.31
C GLY A 37 17.59 24.18 -10.88
N GLY A 38 18.40 23.68 -11.82
CA GLY A 38 19.56 22.83 -11.51
C GLY A 38 19.23 21.49 -10.83
N ILE A 39 20.00 21.14 -9.79
CA ILE A 39 19.92 19.83 -9.11
C ILE A 39 18.59 19.67 -8.37
N ALA A 40 18.11 20.73 -7.70
CA ALA A 40 16.86 20.69 -6.93
C ALA A 40 15.64 20.45 -7.82
N GLN A 41 15.63 21.01 -9.03
CA GLN A 41 14.56 20.79 -10.02
C GLN A 41 14.61 19.37 -10.59
N LYS A 42 15.80 18.88 -10.93
CA LYS A 42 15.98 17.48 -11.38
C LYS A 42 15.49 16.50 -10.32
N LEU A 43 15.85 16.74 -9.05
CA LEU A 43 15.40 15.93 -7.93
C LEU A 43 13.87 15.93 -7.79
N ALA A 44 13.22 17.09 -7.95
CA ALA A 44 11.75 17.19 -7.91
C ALA A 44 11.06 16.28 -8.95
N TYR A 45 11.55 16.28 -10.20
CA TYR A 45 11.04 15.38 -11.23
C TYR A 45 11.33 13.91 -10.92
N THR A 46 12.53 13.59 -10.44
CA THR A 46 12.90 12.21 -10.08
C THR A 46 12.01 11.66 -8.96
N ILE A 47 11.74 12.46 -7.92
CA ILE A 47 10.83 12.09 -6.82
C ILE A 47 9.44 11.78 -7.35
N GLY A 48 8.88 12.67 -8.19
CA GLY A 48 7.56 12.47 -8.78
C GLY A 48 7.49 11.20 -9.63
N ILE A 49 8.49 10.95 -10.47
CA ILE A 49 8.57 9.74 -11.29
C ILE A 49 8.66 8.49 -10.41
N ALA A 50 9.52 8.49 -9.39
CA ALA A 50 9.67 7.37 -8.47
C ALA A 50 8.38 7.06 -7.70
N PHE A 51 7.67 8.11 -7.25
CA PHE A 51 6.37 8.01 -6.58
C PHE A 51 5.35 7.28 -7.45
N TRP A 52 5.17 7.74 -8.71
CA TRP A 52 4.20 7.15 -9.63
C TRP A 52 4.56 5.74 -10.09
N ILE A 53 5.84 5.47 -10.35
CA ILE A 53 6.32 4.11 -10.70
C ILE A 53 6.07 3.15 -9.53
N GLY A 54 6.33 3.57 -8.29
CA GLY A 54 6.08 2.78 -7.09
C GLY A 54 4.61 2.37 -6.96
N ILE A 55 3.68 3.33 -7.10
CA ILE A 55 2.23 3.07 -7.09
C ILE A 55 1.83 2.16 -8.25
N LEU A 56 2.29 2.44 -9.47
CA LEU A 56 1.91 1.66 -10.65
C LEU A 56 2.35 0.19 -10.49
N ALA A 57 3.59 -0.04 -10.05
CA ALA A 57 4.10 -1.37 -9.76
C ALA A 57 3.26 -2.06 -8.67
N ALA A 58 2.96 -1.36 -7.58
CA ALA A 58 2.20 -1.92 -6.47
C ALA A 58 0.78 -2.33 -6.87
N VAL A 59 0.12 -1.48 -7.66
CA VAL A 59 -1.22 -1.73 -8.21
C VAL A 59 -1.20 -2.90 -9.18
N ILE A 60 -0.22 -2.99 -10.09
CA ILE A 60 -0.06 -4.13 -11.01
C ILE A 60 0.08 -5.44 -10.23
N PHE A 61 0.94 -5.50 -9.22
CA PHE A 61 1.11 -6.72 -8.42
C PHE A 61 -0.15 -7.09 -7.64
N THR A 62 -0.90 -6.10 -7.13
CA THR A 62 -2.19 -6.33 -6.49
C THR A 62 -3.22 -6.92 -7.48
N MET A 63 -3.25 -6.44 -8.72
CA MET A 63 -4.11 -6.98 -9.78
C MET A 63 -3.70 -8.40 -10.20
N LEU A 64 -2.40 -8.68 -10.29
CA LEU A 64 -1.88 -10.02 -10.58
C LEU A 64 -2.27 -11.02 -9.49
N LEU A 65 -2.16 -10.61 -8.22
CA LEU A 65 -2.62 -11.41 -7.08
C LEU A 65 -4.14 -11.64 -7.12
N SER A 66 -4.92 -10.61 -7.44
CA SER A 66 -6.37 -10.73 -7.60
C SER A 66 -6.74 -11.72 -8.70
N SER A 67 -6.04 -11.66 -9.82
CA SER A 67 -6.24 -12.54 -10.97
C SER A 67 -5.87 -13.98 -10.64
N LEU A 68 -4.78 -14.19 -9.91
CA LEU A 68 -4.37 -15.51 -9.43
C LEU A 68 -5.44 -16.12 -8.51
N ARG A 69 -5.89 -15.38 -7.50
CA ARG A 69 -6.98 -15.78 -6.61
C ARG A 69 -8.24 -16.15 -7.38
N SER A 70 -8.66 -15.29 -8.32
CA SER A 70 -9.85 -15.51 -9.15
C SER A 70 -9.75 -16.78 -10.00
N LYS A 71 -8.55 -17.11 -10.53
CA LYS A 71 -8.31 -18.35 -11.26
C LYS A 71 -8.43 -19.58 -10.36
N GLU A 72 -7.91 -19.52 -9.14
CA GLU A 72 -8.00 -20.63 -8.18
C GLU A 72 -9.43 -20.83 -7.66
N GLU A 73 -10.15 -19.75 -7.34
CA GLU A 73 -11.56 -19.80 -6.92
C GLU A 73 -12.46 -20.44 -7.99
N LYS A 74 -12.23 -20.14 -9.28
CA LYS A 74 -12.94 -20.76 -10.40
C LYS A 74 -12.67 -22.25 -10.57
N LYS A 75 -11.47 -22.72 -10.19
CA LYS A 75 -11.10 -24.13 -10.27
C LYS A 75 -11.71 -24.95 -9.13
N GLU A 76 -11.83 -24.37 -7.94
CA GLU A 76 -12.35 -25.08 -6.77
C GLU A 76 -13.89 -25.14 -6.73
N LYS A 77 -14.61 -24.16 -7.26
CA LYS A 77 -16.09 -24.16 -7.25
C LYS A 77 -16.65 -23.53 -8.52
N ASN A 78 -17.70 -24.14 -9.07
CA ASN A 78 -18.64 -23.60 -10.06
C ASN A 78 -19.46 -22.41 -9.49
N LYS A 79 -18.84 -21.51 -8.69
CA LYS A 79 -19.49 -20.40 -7.98
C LYS A 79 -19.08 -19.05 -8.59
N ARG A 80 -20.11 -18.24 -8.81
CA ARG A 80 -20.10 -16.91 -9.43
C ARG A 80 -18.94 -16.00 -8.99
N LYS A 81 -18.44 -15.24 -9.97
CA LYS A 81 -17.46 -14.14 -9.87
C LYS A 81 -17.60 -13.35 -8.55
N SER A 82 -16.70 -13.58 -7.60
CA SER A 82 -16.52 -12.65 -6.48
C SER A 82 -15.64 -11.50 -6.97
N HIS A 83 -16.24 -10.40 -7.42
CA HIS A 83 -15.51 -9.19 -7.79
C HIS A 83 -14.55 -8.82 -6.66
N SER A 84 -13.28 -8.58 -7.04
CA SER A 84 -12.24 -8.15 -6.11
C SER A 84 -12.52 -6.73 -5.68
N LYS A 85 -13.16 -6.58 -4.52
CA LYS A 85 -13.23 -5.29 -3.87
C LYS A 85 -11.89 -5.09 -3.14
N ILE A 86 -11.20 -4.01 -3.46
CA ILE A 86 -10.12 -3.46 -2.63
C ILE A 86 -10.70 -3.27 -1.23
N GLY A 87 -9.91 -3.50 -0.18
CA GLY A 87 -10.36 -3.45 1.21
C GLY A 87 -10.77 -2.07 1.72
N LEU A 88 -11.07 -1.10 0.85
CA LEU A 88 -11.29 0.33 1.13
C LEU A 88 -12.31 0.63 2.24
N VAL A 89 -13.30 -0.24 2.45
CA VAL A 89 -14.41 0.00 3.40
C VAL A 89 -14.36 -0.97 4.58
N LYS A 90 -13.41 -1.91 4.59
CA LYS A 90 -13.32 -2.91 5.64
C LYS A 90 -12.23 -2.49 6.60
N PHE A 91 -12.59 -2.27 7.86
CA PHE A 91 -11.63 -2.01 8.94
C PHE A 91 -11.47 -3.22 9.84
N PHE A 92 -10.36 -3.27 10.55
CA PHE A 92 -10.06 -4.19 11.64
C PHE A 92 -10.22 -5.67 11.28
N SER A 93 -10.00 -6.02 10.02
CA SER A 93 -10.31 -7.36 9.51
C SER A 93 -9.42 -8.48 10.07
N ASN A 94 -8.22 -8.13 10.53
CA ASN A 94 -7.24 -9.02 11.12
C ASN A 94 -6.26 -8.23 12.00
N LYS A 95 -5.40 -8.93 12.76
CA LYS A 95 -4.46 -8.30 13.70
C LYS A 95 -3.52 -7.29 13.02
N ILE A 96 -2.98 -7.62 11.85
CA ILE A 96 -2.06 -6.76 11.10
C ILE A 96 -2.81 -5.55 10.53
N ALA A 97 -3.99 -5.78 9.93
CA ALA A 97 -4.86 -4.70 9.45
C ALA A 97 -5.23 -3.72 10.58
N LYS A 98 -5.59 -4.23 11.77
CA LYS A 98 -5.92 -3.40 12.93
C LYS A 98 -4.79 -2.43 13.29
N THR A 99 -3.54 -2.88 13.25
CA THR A 99 -2.40 -2.01 13.52
C THR A 99 -2.32 -0.87 12.51
N PHE A 100 -2.41 -1.17 11.21
CA PHE A 100 -2.33 -0.15 10.16
C PHE A 100 -3.55 0.77 10.14
N ASP A 101 -4.73 0.28 10.49
CA ASP A 101 -5.95 1.11 10.59
C ASP A 101 -5.84 2.14 11.71
N ILE A 102 -5.24 1.76 12.87
CA ILE A 102 -4.98 2.70 13.97
C ILE A 102 -3.94 3.73 13.54
N ILE A 103 -2.83 3.29 12.94
CA ILE A 103 -1.78 4.21 12.45
C ILE A 103 -2.38 5.18 11.42
N PHE A 104 -3.24 4.71 10.52
CA PHE A 104 -3.93 5.54 9.53
C PHE A 104 -4.80 6.61 10.18
N MET A 105 -5.63 6.26 11.16
CA MET A 105 -6.48 7.24 11.85
C MET A 105 -5.66 8.27 12.65
N VAL A 106 -4.63 7.82 13.37
CA VAL A 106 -3.76 8.71 14.16
C VAL A 106 -2.95 9.63 13.26
N SER A 107 -2.37 9.12 12.17
CA SER A 107 -1.60 9.92 11.22
C SER A 107 -2.48 10.89 10.44
N LEU A 108 -3.73 10.55 10.14
CA LEU A 108 -4.69 11.46 9.52
C LEU A 108 -4.99 12.65 10.43
N ALA A 109 -5.30 12.40 11.70
CA ALA A 109 -5.50 13.46 12.69
C ALA A 109 -4.21 14.29 12.87
N GLY A 110 -3.06 13.61 12.97
CA GLY A 110 -1.74 14.24 13.05
C GLY A 110 -1.47 15.17 11.87
N GLN A 111 -1.81 14.75 10.64
CA GLN A 111 -1.59 15.54 9.43
C GLN A 111 -2.40 16.85 9.45
N VAL A 112 -3.65 16.79 9.91
CA VAL A 112 -4.50 17.99 10.08
C VAL A 112 -3.87 18.93 11.10
N ILE A 113 -3.40 18.41 12.23
CA ILE A 113 -2.79 19.22 13.30
C ILE A 113 -1.52 19.91 12.80
N VAL A 114 -0.60 19.19 12.16
CA VAL A 114 0.68 19.78 11.72
C VAL A 114 0.51 20.87 10.66
N LEU A 115 -0.49 20.71 9.78
CA LEU A 115 -0.84 21.74 8.79
C LEU A 115 -1.40 23.01 9.44
N ILE A 116 -2.17 22.88 10.53
CA ILE A 116 -2.74 24.04 11.23
C ILE A 116 -1.66 24.81 11.99
N ILE A 117 -0.75 24.12 12.67
CA ILE A 117 0.28 24.75 13.51
C ILE A 117 1.53 25.18 12.74
N GLY A 118 1.65 24.80 11.46
CA GLY A 118 2.85 25.05 10.64
C GLY A 118 4.08 24.36 11.22
N ALA A 119 4.00 23.04 11.42
CA ALA A 119 5.08 22.29 12.04
C ALA A 119 6.36 22.29 11.18
N HIS A 120 7.47 21.87 11.77
CA HIS A 120 8.71 21.70 11.02
C HIS A 120 8.50 20.71 9.85
N ILE A 121 9.02 21.04 8.66
CA ILE A 121 8.79 20.27 7.42
C ILE A 121 9.11 18.78 7.56
N MET A 122 10.15 18.42 8.33
CA MET A 122 10.49 17.02 8.56
C MET A 122 9.42 16.26 9.36
N VAL A 123 8.72 16.92 10.28
CA VAL A 123 7.59 16.35 11.01
C VAL A 123 6.41 16.15 10.05
N GLU A 124 6.12 17.15 9.21
CA GLU A 124 5.04 17.07 8.23
C GLU A 124 5.24 15.90 7.26
N VAL A 125 6.43 15.77 6.65
CA VAL A 125 6.69 14.67 5.69
C VAL A 125 6.75 13.30 6.37
N THR A 126 7.13 13.23 7.65
CA THR A 126 7.10 11.98 8.43
C THR A 126 5.67 11.53 8.67
N ILE A 127 4.79 12.45 9.08
CA ILE A 127 3.37 12.13 9.30
C ILE A 127 2.69 11.80 7.97
N LEU A 128 3.02 12.52 6.89
CA LEU A 128 2.50 12.24 5.56
C LEU A 128 2.93 10.86 5.05
N PHE A 129 4.19 10.47 5.26
CA PHE A 129 4.66 9.12 4.99
C PHE A 129 3.82 8.07 5.75
N LEU A 130 3.66 8.25 7.07
CA LEU A 130 2.87 7.33 7.88
C LEU A 130 1.42 7.27 7.40
N LEU A 131 0.81 8.40 7.06
CA LEU A 131 -0.55 8.51 6.56
C LEU A 131 -0.74 7.74 5.26
N VAL A 132 0.08 8.04 4.25
CA VAL A 132 -0.06 7.41 2.93
C VAL A 132 0.27 5.92 3.00
N PHE A 133 1.38 5.55 3.64
CA PHE A 133 1.76 4.14 3.75
C PHE A 133 0.74 3.32 4.54
N SER A 134 0.22 3.85 5.65
CA SER A 134 -0.78 3.13 6.44
C SER A 134 -2.13 3.02 5.73
N PHE A 135 -2.52 4.02 4.94
CA PHE A 135 -3.69 3.95 4.07
C PHE A 135 -3.54 2.87 2.98
N GLU A 136 -2.37 2.78 2.35
CA GLU A 136 -2.06 1.73 1.38
C GLU A 136 -2.12 0.33 2.03
N MET A 137 -1.54 0.19 3.22
CA MET A 137 -1.58 -1.05 3.99
C MET A 137 -2.99 -1.39 4.47
N HIS A 138 -3.82 -0.41 4.84
CA HIS A 138 -5.25 -0.59 5.12
C HIS A 138 -5.94 -1.25 3.92
N CYS A 139 -5.73 -0.72 2.71
CA CYS A 139 -6.33 -1.25 1.49
C CYS A 139 -5.89 -2.70 1.18
N ILE A 140 -4.61 -3.01 1.42
CA ILE A 140 -4.02 -4.33 1.17
C ILE A 140 -4.46 -5.35 2.21
N PHE A 141 -4.23 -5.07 3.50
CA PHE A 141 -4.45 -6.03 4.58
C PHE A 141 -5.93 -6.24 4.90
N ASN A 142 -6.79 -5.25 4.64
CA ASN A 142 -8.25 -5.46 4.73
C ASN A 142 -8.87 -6.07 3.46
N GLY A 143 -8.09 -6.20 2.38
CA GLY A 143 -8.53 -6.76 1.11
C GLY A 143 -8.76 -8.28 1.13
N LYS A 144 -9.61 -8.74 0.21
CA LYS A 144 -9.87 -10.18 -0.02
C LYS A 144 -8.61 -10.96 -0.38
N ASN A 145 -7.68 -10.32 -1.10
CA ASN A 145 -6.43 -10.92 -1.55
C ASN A 145 -5.54 -11.36 -0.38
N TYR A 146 -5.41 -10.52 0.65
CA TYR A 146 -4.66 -10.84 1.85
C TYR A 146 -5.33 -11.95 2.67
N SER A 147 -6.65 -11.84 2.86
CA SER A 147 -7.45 -12.87 3.53
C SER A 147 -7.31 -14.25 2.87
N TYR A 148 -7.26 -14.29 1.54
CA TYR A 148 -7.02 -15.50 0.77
C TYR A 148 -5.63 -16.12 1.04
N ILE A 149 -4.58 -15.30 1.07
CA ILE A 149 -3.22 -15.77 1.40
C ILE A 149 -3.15 -16.32 2.83
N ILE A 150 -3.85 -15.70 3.80
CA ILE A 150 -3.89 -16.15 5.19
C ILE A 150 -4.74 -17.40 5.39
N LYS A 151 -5.99 -17.47 4.88
CA LYS A 151 -6.88 -18.61 5.12
C LYS A 151 -6.28 -19.94 4.65
N HIS A 152 -5.54 -19.94 3.55
CA HIS A 152 -4.82 -21.14 3.09
C HIS A 152 -3.61 -21.51 3.99
N LYS A 153 -3.15 -20.62 4.88
CA LYS A 153 -2.11 -20.90 5.88
C LYS A 153 -2.66 -21.72 7.06
N GLU A 154 -3.92 -21.49 7.47
CA GLU A 154 -4.53 -22.13 8.64
C GLU A 154 -5.02 -23.55 8.33
N ASN A 155 -5.58 -23.81 7.14
CA ASN A 155 -6.04 -25.15 6.74
C ASN A 155 -4.92 -26.20 6.47
N ASN A 156 -3.66 -25.91 6.83
CA ASN A 156 -2.52 -26.83 6.71
C ASN A 156 -1.73 -26.94 8.03
N LYS A 157 -2.30 -26.49 9.15
CA LYS A 157 -1.90 -26.89 10.50
C LYS A 157 -2.87 -27.96 10.97
#